data_AF-A0A0F8WY11-F1
#
_entry.id   AF-A0A0F8WY11-F1
#
_cell.length_a   1.000
_cell.length_b   1.000
_cell.length_c   1.000
_cell.angle_alpha   90.00
_cell.angle_beta   90.00
_cell.angle_gamma   90.00
#
_symmetry.space_group_name_H-M   'P 1'
#
loop_
_entity.id
_entity.type
_entity.pdbx_description
1 polymer ?
#
loop_
_entity_poly.entity_id
_entity_poly.type
_entity_poly.pdbx_seq_one_letter_code
_entity_poly.pdbx_strand_id
1 'polypeptide(L)'
;LVHYYQHYYAAEQKLATPNNEFRLTEQQFKQCQNLFCGDDVKEDFVELKHVLANMGAQVPTLFKQYTELCEPGGVQFLSFSVDPDFNNCIDGLVLVDLEKVKEGKAKRYLGKE
;
A
#
# COMPACT_ATOMS: atom_id res chain seq x y z
N LEU A 1 4.49 2.45 -7.07
CA LEU A 1 3.42 1.73 -6.36
C LEU A 1 3.93 1.11 -5.06
N VAL A 2 4.72 0.03 -5.11
CA VAL A 2 5.22 -0.66 -3.90
C VAL A 2 5.95 0.30 -2.94
N HIS A 3 6.86 1.13 -3.46
CA HIS A 3 7.56 2.15 -2.67
C HIS A 3 6.62 3.04 -1.85
N TYR A 4 5.57 3.58 -2.47
CA TYR A 4 4.59 4.46 -1.82
C TYR A 4 3.91 3.75 -0.64
N TYR A 5 3.42 2.51 -0.85
CA TYR A 5 2.72 1.78 0.20
C TYR A 5 3.67 1.26 1.30
N GLN A 6 4.91 0.91 0.97
CA GLN A 6 5.93 0.60 1.97
C GLN A 6 6.31 1.84 2.79
N HIS A 7 6.44 3.01 2.15
CA HIS A 7 6.82 4.24 2.86
C HIS A 7 5.75 4.71 3.84
N TYR A 8 4.49 4.74 3.41
CA TYR A 8 3.40 5.32 4.21
C TYR A 8 2.59 4.34 5.04
N TYR A 9 2.64 3.05 4.70
CA TYR A 9 1.82 2.02 5.35
C TYR A 9 2.64 0.79 5.76
N ALA A 10 3.98 0.88 5.87
CA ALA A 10 4.76 -0.25 6.39
C ALA A 10 4.31 -0.64 7.80
N ALA A 11 4.40 -1.94 8.07
CA ALA A 11 4.29 -2.46 9.42
C ALA A 11 5.48 -1.99 10.27
N GLU A 12 5.21 -1.50 11.48
CA GLU A 12 6.25 -1.16 12.45
C GLU A 12 6.96 -2.41 13.00
N GLN A 13 6.25 -3.54 12.98
CA GLN A 13 6.73 -4.82 13.49
C GLN A 13 6.77 -5.85 12.36
N LYS A 14 7.78 -6.72 12.39
CA LYS A 14 7.89 -7.82 11.44
C LYS A 14 6.93 -8.95 11.82
N LEU A 15 5.72 -8.91 11.26
CA LEU A 15 4.66 -9.89 11.52
C LEU A 15 4.62 -11.03 10.47
N ALA A 16 5.25 -10.85 9.32
CA ALA A 16 5.31 -11.84 8.25
C ALA A 16 6.66 -11.79 7.53
N THR A 17 7.02 -12.87 6.84
CA THR A 17 8.17 -12.92 5.93
C THR A 17 7.68 -13.39 4.56
N PRO A 18 7.94 -12.64 3.48
CA PRO A 18 7.54 -13.05 2.13
C PRO A 18 8.36 -14.26 1.66
N ASN A 19 7.73 -15.17 0.91
CA ASN A 19 8.43 -16.31 0.32
C ASN A 19 9.43 -15.87 -0.76
N ASN A 20 9.03 -14.90 -1.57
CA ASN A 20 9.82 -14.34 -2.67
C ASN A 20 9.79 -12.81 -2.59
N GLU A 21 10.60 -12.23 -1.71
CA GLU A 21 10.55 -10.79 -1.44
C GLU A 21 10.72 -9.93 -2.70
N PHE A 22 9.77 -9.01 -2.93
CA PHE A 22 9.95 -7.96 -3.93
C PHE A 22 10.92 -6.90 -3.40
N ARG A 23 12.02 -6.67 -4.12
CA ARG A 23 13.02 -5.66 -3.78
C ARG A 23 13.25 -4.70 -4.93
N LEU A 24 13.20 -3.41 -4.62
CA LEU A 24 13.65 -2.37 -5.55
C LEU A 24 15.18 -2.41 -5.65
N THR A 25 15.70 -2.23 -6.86
CA THR A 25 17.13 -1.95 -7.02
C THR A 25 17.48 -0.59 -6.43
N GLU A 26 18.75 -0.35 -6.10
CA GLU A 26 19.19 0.96 -5.59
C GLU A 26 18.83 2.11 -6.54
N GLN A 27 18.93 1.87 -7.84
CA GLN A 27 18.56 2.85 -8.85
C GLN A 27 17.05 3.14 -8.82
N GLN A 28 16.20 2.11 -8.78
CA GLN A 28 14.75 2.28 -8.70
C GLN A 28 14.35 2.99 -7.40
N PHE A 29 15.00 2.64 -6.29
CA PHE A 29 14.75 3.28 -5.00
C PHE A 29 15.10 4.77 -5.01
N LYS A 30 16.24 5.16 -5.61
CA LYS A 30 16.62 6.56 -5.81
C LYS A 30 15.66 7.30 -6.74
N GLN A 31 15.19 6.64 -7.80
CA GLN A 31 14.18 7.23 -8.69
C GLN A 31 12.88 7.53 -7.95
N CYS A 32 12.42 6.61 -7.09
CA CYS A 32 11.24 6.86 -6.27
C CYS A 32 11.46 8.00 -5.27
N GLN A 33 12.61 8.08 -4.60
CA GLN A 33 12.93 9.19 -3.69
C GLN A 33 12.98 10.55 -4.38
N ASN A 34 13.36 10.61 -5.66
CA ASN A 34 13.36 11.87 -6.42
C ASN A 34 11.97 12.25 -6.95
N LEU A 35 11.07 11.27 -7.06
CA LEU A 35 9.73 11.45 -7.59
C LEU A 35 8.75 11.94 -6.51
N PHE A 36 8.92 11.45 -5.28
CA PHE A 36 8.03 11.68 -4.15
C PHE A 36 8.66 12.67 -3.17
N CYS A 37 7.85 13.53 -2.54
CA CYS A 37 8.33 14.43 -1.47
C CYS A 37 8.63 13.65 -0.18
N GLY A 38 7.89 12.56 0.07
CA GLY A 38 8.11 11.64 1.18
C GLY A 38 7.49 12.09 2.50
N ASP A 39 6.87 13.27 2.59
CA ASP A 39 6.30 13.82 3.83
C ASP A 39 4.81 14.20 3.72
N ASP A 40 4.21 14.23 2.52
CA ASP A 40 2.78 14.42 2.32
C ASP A 40 2.12 13.24 1.57
N VAL A 41 1.37 12.43 2.32
CA VAL A 41 0.66 11.24 1.80
C VAL A 41 -0.25 11.56 0.61
N LYS A 42 -0.88 12.75 0.60
CA LYS A 42 -1.89 13.12 -0.40
C LYS A 42 -1.21 13.63 -1.66
N GLU A 43 -0.19 14.46 -1.52
CA GLU A 43 0.60 14.95 -2.65
C GLU A 43 1.27 13.78 -3.38
N ASP A 44 1.96 12.91 -2.64
CA ASP A 44 2.62 11.74 -3.21
C ASP A 44 1.62 10.73 -3.81
N PHE A 45 0.38 10.67 -3.31
CA PHE A 45 -0.67 9.87 -3.94
C PHE A 45 -1.14 10.46 -5.27
N VAL A 46 -1.18 11.79 -5.39
CA VAL A 46 -1.47 12.48 -6.65
C VAL A 46 -0.37 12.16 -7.66
N GLU A 47 0.90 12.29 -7.27
CA GLU A 47 2.03 11.97 -8.13
C GLU A 47 2.06 10.50 -8.55
N LEU A 48 1.79 9.58 -7.61
CA LEU A 48 1.67 8.15 -7.91
C LEU A 48 0.61 7.88 -9.00
N LYS A 49 -0.54 8.53 -8.91
CA LYS A 49 -1.60 8.40 -9.92
C LYS A 49 -1.16 8.96 -11.27
N HIS A 50 -0.48 10.10 -11.29
CA HIS A 50 0.04 10.70 -12.52
C HIS A 50 1.05 9.78 -13.21
N VAL A 51 2.03 9.24 -12.47
CA VAL A 51 3.02 8.30 -13.02
C VAL A 51 2.39 7.04 -13.56
N LEU A 52 1.46 6.43 -12.82
CA LEU A 52 0.76 5.24 -13.31
C LEU A 52 -0.08 5.52 -14.56
N ALA A 53 -0.78 6.66 -14.60
CA ALA A 53 -1.57 7.05 -15.76
C ALA A 53 -0.70 7.25 -17.01
N ASN A 54 0.48 7.85 -16.86
CA ASN A 54 1.46 7.99 -17.96
C ASN A 54 1.94 6.63 -18.50
N MET A 55 1.86 5.58 -17.68
CA MET A 55 2.17 4.20 -18.06
C MET A 55 0.95 3.42 -18.57
N GLY A 56 -0.22 4.05 -18.73
CA GLY A 56 -1.47 3.38 -19.08
C GLY A 56 -2.04 2.49 -17.97
N ALA A 57 -1.57 2.69 -16.73
CA ALA A 57 -1.96 1.91 -15.56
C ALA A 57 -2.75 2.77 -14.56
N GLN A 58 -3.33 2.12 -13.54
CA GLN A 58 -4.04 2.77 -12.46
C GLN A 58 -3.64 2.17 -11.12
N VAL A 59 -3.85 2.93 -10.04
CA VAL A 59 -3.68 2.39 -8.68
C VAL A 59 -4.69 1.25 -8.49
N PRO A 60 -4.25 0.05 -8.05
CA PRO A 60 -5.15 -1.06 -7.79
C PRO A 60 -6.26 -0.66 -6.80
N THR A 61 -7.52 -0.91 -7.17
CA THR A 61 -8.68 -0.45 -6.40
C THR A 61 -8.65 -0.94 -4.96
N LEU A 62 -8.26 -2.20 -4.73
CA LEU A 62 -8.19 -2.79 -3.39
C LEU A 62 -7.20 -2.05 -2.48
N PHE A 63 -6.04 -1.65 -3.00
CA PHE A 63 -5.03 -0.94 -2.22
C PHE A 63 -5.57 0.39 -1.71
N LYS A 64 -6.25 1.15 -2.58
CA LYS A 64 -6.94 2.38 -2.21
C LYS A 64 -8.06 2.12 -1.21
N GLN A 65 -8.88 1.09 -1.44
CA GLN A 65 -10.00 0.77 -0.56
C GLN A 65 -9.55 0.38 0.85
N TYR A 66 -8.47 -0.39 0.99
CA TYR A 66 -7.94 -0.75 2.30
C TYR A 66 -7.45 0.48 3.05
N THR A 67 -6.64 1.34 2.44
CA THR A 67 -6.12 2.53 3.13
C THR A 67 -7.19 3.56 3.46
N GLU A 68 -8.30 3.58 2.71
CA GLU A 68 -9.45 4.45 3.00
C GLU A 68 -10.42 3.87 4.05
N LEU A 69 -10.35 2.57 4.36
CA LEU A 69 -11.27 1.87 5.25
C LEU A 69 -11.09 2.24 6.72
N CYS A 70 -9.85 2.45 7.15
CA CYS A 70 -9.49 2.68 8.54
C CYS A 70 -9.00 4.10 8.78
N GLU A 71 -9.04 4.53 10.04
CA GLU A 71 -8.28 5.66 10.55
C GLU A 71 -6.76 5.42 10.38
N PRO A 72 -5.93 6.48 10.41
CA PRO A 72 -4.47 6.34 10.31
C PRO A 72 -3.91 5.28 11.26
N GLY A 73 -3.04 4.41 10.72
CA GLY A 73 -2.46 3.28 11.47
C GLY A 73 -3.41 2.10 11.68
N GLY A 74 -4.57 2.05 11.02
CA GLY A 74 -5.45 0.88 10.99
C GLY A 74 -5.26 -0.05 9.78
N VAL A 75 -4.35 0.30 8.87
CA VAL A 75 -3.93 -0.55 7.75
C VAL A 75 -2.41 -0.56 7.68
N GLN A 76 -1.82 -1.75 7.55
CA GLN A 76 -0.39 -1.94 7.38
C GLN A 76 -0.13 -2.94 6.26
N PHE A 77 0.84 -2.66 5.41
CA PHE A 77 1.39 -3.59 4.43
C PHE A 77 2.58 -4.29 5.08
N LEU A 78 2.42 -5.59 5.34
CA LEU A 78 3.39 -6.40 6.06
C LEU A 78 4.57 -6.80 5.16
N SER A 79 4.30 -7.09 3.90
CA SER A 79 5.28 -7.55 2.94
C SER A 79 4.75 -7.50 1.51
N PHE A 80 5.66 -7.43 0.55
CA PHE A 80 5.37 -7.60 -0.87
C PHE A 80 6.19 -8.78 -1.41
N SER A 81 5.56 -9.65 -2.18
CA SER A 81 6.24 -10.79 -2.81
C SER A 81 6.05 -10.80 -4.32
N VAL A 82 6.90 -11.53 -5.02
CA VAL A 82 6.73 -11.89 -6.41
C VAL A 82 6.23 -13.33 -6.48
N ASP A 83 5.12 -13.57 -7.16
CA ASP A 83 4.56 -14.91 -7.34
C ASP A 83 4.93 -15.47 -8.72
N PRO A 84 5.89 -16.41 -8.83
CA PRO A 84 6.28 -17.03 -10.10
C PRO A 84 5.17 -17.91 -10.69
N ASP A 85 4.32 -18.49 -9.84
CA ASP A 85 3.20 -19.35 -10.25
C ASP A 85 2.03 -18.50 -10.79
N PHE A 86 2.05 -17.19 -10.53
CA PHE A 86 1.10 -16.21 -11.05
C PHE A 86 1.78 -15.15 -11.93
N ASN A 87 2.54 -15.58 -12.94
CA ASN A 87 3.16 -14.72 -13.97
C ASN A 87 4.04 -13.59 -13.42
N ASN A 88 4.80 -13.87 -12.35
CA ASN A 88 5.62 -12.89 -11.63
C ASN A 88 4.83 -11.66 -11.15
N CYS A 89 3.55 -11.85 -10.79
CA CYS A 89 2.74 -10.79 -10.21
C CYS A 89 3.32 -10.38 -8.86
N ILE A 90 3.18 -9.09 -8.54
CA ILE A 90 3.54 -8.58 -7.22
C ILE A 90 2.30 -8.61 -6.34
N ASP A 91 2.35 -9.37 -5.26
CA ASP A 91 1.32 -9.40 -4.23
C ASP A 91 1.72 -8.57 -3.01
N GLY A 92 0.73 -8.18 -2.21
CA GLY A 92 0.94 -7.44 -0.97
C GLY A 92 0.10 -8.04 0.15
N LEU A 93 0.75 -8.43 1.25
CA LEU A 93 0.06 -8.88 2.45
C LEU A 93 -0.34 -7.66 3.28
N VAL A 94 -1.65 -7.49 3.48
CA VAL A 94 -2.22 -6.34 4.19
C VAL A 94 -2.84 -6.80 5.50
N LEU A 95 -2.47 -6.14 6.60
CA LEU A 95 -3.10 -6.24 7.91
C LEU A 95 -4.08 -5.08 8.08
N VAL A 96 -5.30 -5.40 8.49
CA VAL A 96 -6.37 -4.43 8.73
C VAL A 96 -6.84 -4.58 10.17
N ASP A 97 -6.79 -3.48 10.92
CA ASP A 97 -7.32 -3.38 12.28
C ASP A 97 -8.80 -3.01 12.23
N LEU A 98 -9.67 -3.96 12.59
CA LEU A 98 -11.12 -3.80 12.59
C LEU A 98 -11.62 -2.85 13.70
N GLU A 99 -10.82 -2.56 14.71
CA GLU A 99 -11.15 -1.58 15.74
C GLU A 99 -10.96 -0.15 15.24
N LYS A 100 -10.08 0.05 14.26
CA LYS A 100 -9.79 1.35 13.64
C LYS A 100 -10.58 1.61 12.35
N VAL A 101 -11.55 0.77 12.01
CA VAL A 101 -12.42 1.02 10.85
C VAL A 101 -13.23 2.30 11.10
N LYS A 102 -13.26 3.19 10.10
CA LYS A 102 -13.97 4.48 10.20
C LYS A 102 -15.43 4.26 10.57
N GLU A 103 -15.98 5.11 11.44
CA GLU A 103 -17.30 4.94 12.05
C GLU A 103 -18.41 4.63 11.02
N GLY A 104 -18.50 5.41 9.93
CA GLY A 104 -19.51 5.18 8.90
C GLY A 104 -19.40 3.83 8.18
N LYS A 105 -18.17 3.28 8.07
CA LYS A 105 -17.93 1.95 7.50
C LYS A 105 -18.19 0.86 8.54
N ALA A 106 -17.81 1.09 9.80
CA ALA A 106 -18.07 0.17 10.90
C ALA A 106 -19.58 -0.01 11.14
N LYS A 107 -20.35 1.08 11.14
CA LYS A 107 -21.83 1.05 11.19
C LYS A 107 -22.43 0.20 10.09
N ARG A 108 -21.95 0.44 8.86
CA ARG A 108 -22.47 -0.23 7.66
C ARG A 108 -22.13 -1.73 7.59
N TYR A 109 -20.90 -2.11 7.95
CA TYR A 109 -20.38 -3.45 7.67
C TYR A 109 -20.16 -4.31 8.92
N LEU A 110 -19.97 -3.70 10.09
CA LEU A 110 -19.71 -4.41 11.36
C LEU A 110 -20.88 -4.32 12.34
N GLY A 111 -21.93 -3.54 12.04
CA GLY A 111 -23.08 -3.37 12.93
C GLY A 111 -22.75 -2.70 14.26
N LYS A 112 -21.63 -1.96 14.34
CA LYS A 112 -21.29 -1.15 15.52
C LYS A 112 -22.18 0.10 15.53
N GLU A 113 -23.00 0.29 16.57
CA GLU A 113 -23.81 1.51 16.79
C GLU A 113 -22.97 2.70 17.29
#